data_AF-A0A1M2ZKW8-F1
#
_entry.id   AF-A0A1M2ZKW8-F1
#
_cell.length_a   1.000
_cell.length_b   1.000
_cell.length_c   1.000
_cell.angle_alpha   90.00
_cell.angle_beta   90.00
_cell.angle_gamma   90.00
#
_symmetry.space_group_name_H-M   'P 1'
#
loop_
_entity.id
_entity.type
_entity.pdbx_description
1 polymer ?
#
loop_
_entity_poly.entity_id
_entity_poly.type
_entity_poly.pdbx_seq_one_letter_code
_entity_poly.pdbx_strand_id
1 'polypeptide(L)'
;MRNRSVKAIALFLSIGLLLLSAGFQAVSAATVGIICALPNRNGIISGLDVKKNTLTEFQSNFSTSGDVAIIVKNKDGKTLTVNDRVGNEAVVSAMSNGVEIKSYKVVLFGDPTGDGSVNVMDLLALKLHMLKRTPLAGDAFLSANINRDSKLDVFDFVDLKKHVLKVKYVNQSYDLTDYVTKTFDMQESQQFVRPLGRTDLSGTSLALEWTCTGIEFNVTCEGDVVMNYSWTKNPGMFTVVIDDKENEAKQYQVQAISGGELKIASALPKGRHKIKVIKLTEPSEALANINSLKFNGEFDDKPLEKQLKLEFYGDSITCGYGNMSPTREKNGQVFGYIEDGYNTYASIAARNLNADFNVVAMSGWGIAAGWSGSTGLIPLIYDRTVYSNANKKWDFNQYQPDVVVINLSTNDSYFYDNAKANFRSYAAQFLTNLRTKYPNAYILWVGGMMGASKFNTEIDQAMLDAGGTKMIRMKNDLPLSNTALDWHPSVSGHQAAATELTKEIKTILGIQ
;
A
#
# COMPACT_ATOMS: atom_id res chain seq x y z
N MET A 1 -27.81 -21.83 -79.24
CA MET A 1 -26.53 -21.65 -79.95
C MET A 1 -25.56 -20.94 -79.02
N ARG A 2 -24.42 -21.58 -78.71
CA ARG A 2 -23.13 -21.08 -78.14
C ARG A 2 -23.18 -20.29 -76.81
N ASN A 3 -22.31 -20.48 -75.82
CA ASN A 3 -21.34 -21.50 -75.41
C ASN A 3 -20.87 -21.00 -74.00
N ARG A 4 -20.98 -21.79 -72.92
CA ARG A 4 -19.87 -22.43 -72.16
C ARG A 4 -18.72 -21.46 -71.81
N SER A 5 -18.26 -21.28 -70.57
CA SER A 5 -17.78 -22.32 -69.62
C SER A 5 -17.58 -21.74 -68.19
N VAL A 6 -18.08 -22.36 -67.09
CA VAL A 6 -17.38 -23.27 -66.12
C VAL A 6 -16.51 -22.49 -65.09
N LYS A 7 -16.63 -22.49 -63.75
CA LYS A 7 -16.97 -23.43 -62.62
C LYS A 7 -17.48 -22.55 -61.43
N ALA A 8 -18.56 -22.80 -60.67
CA ALA A 8 -18.93 -23.91 -59.77
C ALA A 8 -18.18 -23.95 -58.40
N ILE A 9 -18.93 -23.71 -57.31
CA ILE A 9 -18.99 -24.42 -55.98
C ILE A 9 -18.90 -23.52 -54.71
N ALA A 10 -20.05 -23.44 -54.00
CA ALA A 10 -20.31 -23.45 -52.53
C ALA A 10 -19.65 -22.36 -51.62
N LEU A 11 -20.09 -21.95 -50.42
CA LEU A 11 -21.15 -22.30 -49.46
C LEU A 11 -21.17 -21.14 -48.41
N PHE A 12 -22.35 -20.80 -47.87
CA PHE A 12 -22.67 -20.18 -46.56
C PHE A 12 -21.76 -19.16 -45.81
N LEU A 13 -22.47 -18.13 -45.28
CA LEU A 13 -22.34 -17.43 -43.98
C LEU A 13 -21.28 -16.32 -43.75
N SER A 14 -21.83 -15.20 -43.27
CA SER A 14 -21.27 -14.16 -42.38
C SER A 14 -20.23 -13.17 -42.94
N ILE A 15 -20.51 -11.87 -42.71
CA ILE A 15 -19.65 -10.67 -42.52
C ILE A 15 -20.63 -9.49 -42.68
N GLY A 16 -20.76 -8.51 -41.79
CA GLY A 16 -19.87 -7.99 -40.77
C GLY A 16 -20.14 -6.49 -40.76
N LEU A 17 -20.68 -6.01 -39.65
CA LEU A 17 -21.07 -4.62 -39.40
C LEU A 17 -19.81 -3.74 -39.43
N LEU A 18 -19.72 -2.82 -40.40
CA LEU A 18 -18.65 -1.84 -40.50
C LEU A 18 -18.94 -0.65 -39.57
N LEU A 19 -18.17 -0.56 -38.49
CA LEU A 19 -17.37 0.59 -38.05
C LEU A 19 -18.00 1.99 -38.15
N LEU A 20 -18.32 2.55 -36.99
CA LEU A 20 -17.94 3.92 -36.65
C LEU A 20 -17.30 3.91 -35.26
N SER A 21 -15.98 3.80 -35.28
CA SER A 21 -15.07 3.93 -34.16
C SER A 21 -15.05 5.39 -33.67
N ALA A 22 -15.82 5.69 -32.63
CA ALA A 22 -15.49 6.78 -31.74
C ALA A 22 -14.44 6.24 -30.76
N GLY A 23 -13.16 6.52 -31.04
CA GLY A 23 -12.06 6.19 -30.15
C GLY A 23 -12.22 6.95 -28.84
N PHE A 24 -12.78 6.29 -27.83
CA PHE A 24 -12.45 6.61 -26.45
C PHE A 24 -11.05 6.06 -26.20
N GLN A 25 -10.04 6.90 -26.41
CA GLN A 25 -8.78 6.72 -25.72
C GLN A 25 -9.11 6.74 -24.23
N ALA A 26 -8.95 5.60 -23.57
CA ALA A 26 -8.72 5.57 -22.15
C ALA A 26 -7.46 6.41 -21.93
N VAL A 27 -7.65 7.67 -21.52
CA VAL A 27 -6.57 8.46 -20.95
C VAL A 27 -6.24 7.73 -19.67
N SER A 28 -5.18 6.91 -19.72
CA SER A 28 -4.36 6.61 -18.56
C SER A 28 -4.18 7.92 -17.83
N ALA A 29 -4.90 8.12 -16.72
CA ALA A 29 -4.56 9.16 -15.77
C ALA A 29 -3.25 8.69 -15.15
N ALA A 30 -2.14 8.91 -15.87
CA ALA A 30 -0.82 8.76 -15.34
C ALA A 30 -0.82 9.50 -14.01
N THR A 31 -0.58 8.78 -12.91
CA THR A 31 -0.57 9.39 -11.59
C THR A 31 0.39 10.56 -11.66
N VAL A 32 -0.15 11.76 -11.48
CA VAL A 32 0.63 12.99 -11.48
C VAL A 32 1.47 12.94 -10.22
N GLY A 33 2.76 12.71 -10.39
CA GLY A 33 3.66 12.36 -9.30
C GLY A 33 4.95 13.14 -9.42
N ILE A 34 5.52 13.48 -8.26
CA ILE A 34 6.82 14.12 -8.16
C ILE A 34 7.63 13.42 -7.08
N ILE A 35 8.84 13.01 -7.45
CA ILE A 35 9.84 12.46 -6.54
C ILE A 35 11.02 13.41 -6.54
N CYS A 36 11.45 13.86 -5.37
CA CYS A 36 12.67 14.65 -5.19
C CYS A 36 13.77 13.74 -4.64
N ALA A 37 14.92 13.68 -5.32
CA ALA A 37 16.09 12.92 -4.92
C ALA A 37 16.87 13.59 -3.78
N LEU A 38 16.68 14.90 -3.57
CA LEU A 38 17.25 15.60 -2.43
C LEU A 38 16.50 15.25 -1.14
N PRO A 39 17.19 15.23 0.03
CA PRO A 39 16.55 15.07 1.31
C PRO A 39 15.37 16.04 1.47
N ASN A 40 14.17 15.49 1.67
CA ASN A 40 12.96 16.28 1.84
C ASN A 40 12.11 15.77 3.01
N ARG A 41 11.58 16.68 3.84
CA ARG A 41 10.82 16.39 5.07
C ARG A 41 9.80 17.49 5.36
N ASN A 42 8.53 17.16 5.62
CA ASN A 42 7.47 18.14 5.94
C ASN A 42 7.39 19.32 4.94
N GLY A 43 7.62 19.04 3.66
CA GLY A 43 7.68 20.08 2.63
C GLY A 43 8.96 20.91 2.64
N ILE A 44 10.03 20.53 3.36
CA ILE A 44 11.34 21.20 3.31
C ILE A 44 12.33 20.37 2.51
N ILE A 45 12.98 20.93 1.49
CA ILE A 45 14.08 20.34 0.74
C ILE A 45 15.40 20.88 1.29
N SER A 46 16.36 19.99 1.53
CA SER A 46 17.71 20.31 1.99
C SER A 46 18.75 19.48 1.23
N GLY A 47 20.02 19.53 1.64
CA GLY A 47 21.08 18.73 1.03
C GLY A 47 21.57 19.26 -0.32
N LEU A 48 21.08 20.44 -0.75
CA LEU A 48 21.45 21.05 -2.02
C LEU A 48 22.93 21.47 -2.02
N ASP A 49 23.70 20.98 -2.99
CA ASP A 49 25.10 21.38 -3.16
C ASP A 49 25.18 22.86 -3.54
N VAL A 50 25.76 23.67 -2.65
CA VAL A 50 25.96 25.11 -2.87
C VAL A 50 26.77 25.44 -4.12
N LYS A 51 27.51 24.48 -4.71
CA LYS A 51 28.23 24.68 -5.97
C LYS A 51 27.38 24.36 -7.20
N LYS A 52 26.31 23.60 -7.04
CA LYS A 52 25.44 23.06 -8.10
C LYS A 52 23.96 23.30 -7.80
N ASN A 53 23.62 24.56 -7.57
CA ASN A 53 22.27 24.97 -7.19
C ASN A 53 21.66 26.01 -8.13
N THR A 54 22.08 26.03 -9.39
CA THR A 54 21.28 26.72 -10.42
C THR A 54 19.91 26.06 -10.54
N LEU A 55 18.91 26.78 -11.06
CA LEU A 55 17.57 26.21 -11.25
C LEU A 55 17.60 24.90 -12.04
N THR A 56 18.39 24.84 -13.12
CA THR A 56 18.53 23.64 -13.95
C THR A 56 19.11 22.46 -13.17
N GLU A 57 20.17 22.69 -12.39
CA GLU A 57 20.76 21.64 -11.55
C GLU A 57 19.80 21.20 -10.45
N PHE A 58 19.10 22.15 -9.82
CA PHE A 58 18.11 21.85 -8.79
C PHE A 58 16.95 20.99 -9.35
N GLN A 59 16.35 21.41 -10.47
CA GLN A 59 15.27 20.69 -11.14
C GLN A 59 15.68 19.29 -11.59
N SER A 60 16.96 19.05 -11.89
CA SER A 60 17.45 17.70 -12.23
C SER A 60 17.31 16.67 -11.11
N ASN A 61 17.10 17.11 -9.86
CA ASN A 61 16.82 16.23 -8.73
C ASN A 61 15.36 15.75 -8.67
N PHE A 62 14.50 16.22 -9.57
CA PHE A 62 13.09 15.83 -9.59
C PHE A 62 12.82 14.87 -10.74
N SER A 63 12.10 13.80 -10.42
CA SER A 63 11.48 12.91 -11.39
C SER A 63 9.97 13.13 -11.34
N THR A 64 9.38 13.45 -12.48
CA THR A 64 7.94 13.70 -12.59
C THR A 64 7.26 12.64 -13.45
N SER A 65 5.98 12.37 -13.18
CA SER A 65 5.10 11.56 -14.01
C SER A 65 3.90 12.37 -14.48
N GLY A 66 3.55 12.25 -15.76
CA GLY A 66 2.52 13.08 -16.40
C GLY A 66 3.02 14.49 -16.76
N ASP A 67 2.09 15.41 -17.02
CA ASP A 67 2.40 16.82 -17.31
C ASP A 67 2.54 17.61 -16.00
N VAL A 68 3.72 17.50 -15.37
CA VAL A 68 4.08 18.22 -14.15
C VAL A 68 5.24 19.17 -14.43
N ALA A 69 5.01 20.46 -14.18
CA ALA A 69 6.03 21.49 -14.23
C ALA A 69 6.50 21.85 -12.82
N ILE A 70 7.82 22.01 -12.64
CA ILE A 70 8.41 22.47 -11.38
C ILE A 70 8.71 23.96 -11.48
N ILE A 71 7.95 24.77 -10.76
CA ILE A 71 8.14 26.22 -10.67
C ILE A 71 8.87 26.53 -9.37
N VAL A 72 9.98 27.27 -9.45
CA VAL A 72 10.71 27.70 -8.25
C VAL A 72 10.65 29.22 -8.16
N LYS A 73 10.26 29.74 -7.00
CA LYS A 73 10.31 31.16 -6.66
C LYS A 73 11.34 31.39 -5.57
N ASN A 74 12.11 32.47 -5.65
CA ASN A 74 13.01 32.86 -4.57
C ASN A 74 12.23 33.37 -3.34
N LYS A 75 12.95 33.72 -2.26
CA LYS A 75 12.38 34.26 -1.03
C LYS A 75 11.50 35.51 -1.23
N ASP A 76 11.76 36.29 -2.29
CA ASP A 76 11.02 37.53 -2.62
C ASP A 76 9.81 37.25 -3.53
N GLY A 77 9.54 35.98 -3.86
CA GLY A 77 8.44 35.55 -4.72
C GLY A 77 8.73 35.68 -6.23
N LYS A 78 9.94 36.08 -6.62
CA LYS A 78 10.36 36.13 -8.02
C LYS A 78 10.55 34.71 -8.56
N THR A 79 9.90 34.40 -9.69
CA THR A 79 10.11 33.12 -10.38
C THR A 79 11.52 33.05 -10.94
N LEU A 80 12.23 31.97 -10.63
CA LEU A 80 13.59 31.74 -11.06
C LEU A 80 13.64 31.30 -12.53
N THR A 81 14.74 31.65 -13.19
CA THR A 81 15.08 31.24 -14.55
C THR A 81 16.30 30.32 -14.55
N VAL A 82 16.60 29.69 -15.68
CA VAL A 82 17.60 28.59 -15.81
C VAL A 82 18.94 28.82 -15.10
N ASN A 83 19.46 30.04 -15.09
CA ASN A 83 20.76 30.37 -14.48
C ASN A 83 20.65 30.98 -13.08
N ASP A 84 19.44 31.29 -12.61
CA ASP A 84 19.25 31.79 -11.25
C ASP A 84 19.55 30.69 -10.24
N ARG A 85 20.08 31.08 -9.08
CA ARG A 85 20.43 30.15 -8.01
C ARG A 85 19.23 29.94 -7.08
N VAL A 86 19.05 28.71 -6.63
CA VAL A 86 18.05 28.33 -5.63
C VAL A 86 18.68 28.52 -4.25
N GLY A 87 18.16 29.50 -3.52
CA GLY A 87 18.62 29.84 -2.17
C GLY A 87 17.66 29.43 -1.07
N ASN A 88 18.05 29.73 0.16
CA ASN A 88 17.19 29.55 1.33
C ASN A 88 15.86 30.29 1.14
N GLU A 89 14.77 29.73 1.70
CA GLU A 89 13.40 30.24 1.57
C GLU A 89 12.80 30.21 0.16
N ALA A 90 13.50 29.62 -0.84
CA ALA A 90 12.88 29.39 -2.13
C ALA A 90 11.68 28.43 -2.01
N VAL A 91 10.60 28.74 -2.72
CA VAL A 91 9.38 27.93 -2.77
C VAL A 91 9.35 27.16 -4.09
N VAL A 92 9.13 25.86 -4.01
CA VAL A 92 9.08 24.92 -5.13
C VAL A 92 7.66 24.40 -5.26
N SER A 93 6.98 24.77 -6.34
CA SER A 93 5.62 24.35 -6.64
C SER A 93 5.63 23.34 -7.78
N ALA A 94 5.10 22.16 -7.53
CA ALA A 94 4.79 21.16 -8.55
C ALA A 94 3.39 21.47 -9.10
N MET A 95 3.32 21.80 -10.39
CA MET A 95 2.09 22.22 -11.06
C MET A 95 1.66 21.18 -12.08
N SER A 96 0.39 20.78 -12.08
CA SER A 96 -0.20 19.98 -13.16
C SER A 96 -1.49 20.60 -13.66
N ASN A 97 -1.61 20.75 -14.98
CA ASN A 97 -2.75 21.42 -15.63
C ASN A 97 -3.10 22.79 -14.99
N GLY A 98 -2.08 23.53 -14.53
CA GLY A 98 -2.24 24.84 -13.88
C GLY A 98 -2.63 24.81 -12.40
N VAL A 99 -2.76 23.63 -11.78
CA VAL A 99 -3.07 23.47 -10.34
C VAL A 99 -1.82 23.03 -9.57
N GLU A 100 -1.57 23.64 -8.41
CA GLU A 100 -0.49 23.19 -7.51
C GLU A 100 -0.88 21.87 -6.84
N ILE A 101 -0.09 20.83 -7.08
CA ILE A 101 -0.31 19.50 -6.51
C ILE A 101 0.58 19.21 -5.30
N LYS A 102 1.72 19.89 -5.19
CA LYS A 102 2.63 19.81 -4.04
C LYS A 102 3.51 21.05 -3.98
N SER A 103 3.81 21.51 -2.77
CA SER A 103 4.69 22.65 -2.51
C SER A 103 5.79 22.26 -1.54
N TYR A 104 6.99 22.78 -1.77
CA TYR A 104 8.14 22.64 -0.89
C TYR A 104 8.80 23.99 -0.64
N LYS A 105 9.56 24.08 0.44
CA LYS A 105 10.45 25.17 0.80
C LYS A 105 11.89 24.68 0.82
N VAL A 106 12.83 25.47 0.35
CA VAL A 106 14.25 25.10 0.35
C VAL A 106 14.92 25.68 1.59
N VAL A 107 15.68 24.84 2.30
CA VAL A 107 16.61 25.27 3.33
C VAL A 107 18.03 25.03 2.84
N LEU A 108 18.78 26.13 2.66
CA LEU A 108 20.18 26.12 2.26
C LEU A 108 21.02 26.63 3.43
N PHE A 109 21.73 25.73 4.12
CA PHE A 109 22.48 26.08 5.31
C PHE A 109 23.67 26.98 4.98
N GLY A 110 23.84 28.04 5.75
CA GLY A 110 24.82 29.10 5.52
C GLY A 110 24.37 30.20 4.55
N ASP A 111 23.14 30.15 4.03
CA ASP A 111 22.55 31.19 3.15
C ASP A 111 21.35 31.90 3.83
N PRO A 112 21.51 32.58 4.98
CA PRO A 112 20.45 33.38 5.58
C PRO A 112 20.00 34.57 4.71
N THR A 113 20.80 34.97 3.72
CA THR A 113 20.39 36.01 2.76
C THR A 113 19.43 35.47 1.70
N GLY A 114 19.39 34.16 1.48
CA GLY A 114 18.52 33.49 0.51
C GLY A 114 18.87 33.80 -0.95
N ASP A 115 20.11 34.21 -1.22
CA ASP A 115 20.59 34.54 -2.57
C ASP A 115 21.13 33.32 -3.33
N GLY A 116 21.13 32.15 -2.68
CA GLY A 116 21.65 30.90 -3.22
C GLY A 116 23.17 30.77 -3.18
N SER A 117 23.89 31.66 -2.52
CA SER A 117 25.35 31.67 -2.51
C SER A 117 25.88 31.85 -1.09
N VAL A 118 26.42 30.79 -0.49
CA VAL A 118 27.03 30.89 0.84
C VAL A 118 28.34 31.69 0.78
N ASN A 119 28.30 32.97 1.15
CA ASN A 119 29.38 33.92 0.94
C ASN A 119 29.58 34.95 2.08
N VAL A 120 30.37 36.00 1.84
CA VAL A 120 30.68 37.04 2.83
C VAL A 120 29.45 37.86 3.26
N MET A 121 28.42 37.93 2.42
CA MET A 121 27.16 38.60 2.72
C MET A 121 26.37 37.84 3.78
N ASP A 122 26.38 36.51 3.76
CA ASP A 122 25.77 35.67 4.80
C ASP A 122 26.52 35.80 6.13
N LEU A 123 27.86 35.84 6.05
CA LEU A 123 28.69 36.08 7.22
C LEU A 123 28.41 37.46 7.84
N LEU A 124 28.14 38.48 7.02
CA LEU A 124 27.72 39.80 7.47
C LEU A 124 26.31 39.75 8.10
N ALA A 125 25.36 39.04 7.49
CA ALA A 125 24.00 38.88 8.03
C ALA A 125 24.03 38.23 9.43
N LEU A 126 24.80 37.15 9.59
CA LEU A 126 24.99 36.50 10.90
C LEU A 126 25.69 37.42 11.91
N LYS A 127 26.70 38.20 11.48
CA LYS A 127 27.34 39.21 12.36
C LYS A 127 26.34 40.26 12.85
N LEU A 128 25.47 40.74 11.97
CA LEU A 128 24.45 41.74 12.32
C LEU A 128 23.38 41.17 13.26
N HIS A 129 23.04 39.89 13.15
CA HIS A 129 22.21 39.18 14.12
C HIS A 129 22.88 39.15 15.50
N MET A 130 24.15 38.72 15.57
CA MET A 130 24.89 38.65 16.84
C MET A 130 25.05 40.01 17.52
N LEU A 131 25.17 41.09 16.73
CA LEU A 131 25.22 42.48 17.22
C LEU A 131 23.82 43.05 17.54
N LYS A 132 22.76 42.25 17.40
CA LYS A 132 21.35 42.63 17.62
C LYS A 132 20.90 43.84 16.78
N ARG A 133 21.55 44.06 15.63
CA ARG A 133 21.20 45.16 14.71
C ARG A 133 20.13 44.74 13.70
N THR A 134 20.25 43.52 13.19
CA THR A 134 19.30 42.94 12.24
C THR A 134 19.08 41.47 12.61
N PRO A 135 18.19 41.19 13.58
CA PRO A 135 17.95 39.82 14.03
C PRO A 135 17.32 38.97 12.92
N LEU A 136 18.01 37.90 12.54
CA LEU A 136 17.43 36.80 11.76
C LEU A 136 16.33 36.07 12.56
N ALA A 137 15.29 35.62 11.84
CA ALA A 137 14.16 34.85 12.36
C ALA A 137 13.71 33.81 11.32
N GLY A 138 12.82 32.88 11.71
CA GLY A 138 12.26 31.88 10.80
C GLY A 138 13.33 31.05 10.09
N ASP A 139 13.19 30.85 8.80
CA ASP A 139 14.09 30.02 8.00
C ASP A 139 15.45 30.69 7.74
N ALA A 140 15.52 32.02 7.76
CA ALA A 140 16.80 32.73 7.78
C ALA A 140 17.58 32.47 9.09
N PHE A 141 16.88 32.31 10.23
CA PHE A 141 17.51 31.85 11.47
C PHE A 141 17.95 30.38 11.34
N LEU A 142 17.08 29.53 10.80
CA LEU A 142 17.34 28.11 10.62
C LEU A 142 18.57 27.84 9.75
N SER A 143 18.68 28.52 8.61
CA SER A 143 19.82 28.38 7.70
C SER A 143 21.13 28.92 8.29
N ALA A 144 21.07 29.96 9.12
CA ALA A 144 22.24 30.51 9.81
C ALA A 144 22.76 29.61 10.95
N ASN A 145 21.92 28.72 11.49
CA ASN A 145 22.23 27.81 12.58
C ASN A 145 22.94 26.56 12.02
N ILE A 146 24.20 26.74 11.69
CA ILE A 146 25.03 25.78 10.94
C ILE A 146 25.35 24.56 11.80
N ASN A 147 25.54 24.73 13.10
CA ASN A 147 25.83 23.63 14.03
C ASN A 147 24.54 22.94 14.53
N ARG A 148 23.36 23.54 14.30
CA ARG A 148 22.02 23.04 14.64
C ARG A 148 21.78 22.88 16.15
N ASP A 149 22.37 23.75 16.97
CA ASP A 149 22.22 23.71 18.44
C ASP A 149 21.06 24.58 18.96
N SER A 150 20.27 25.14 18.04
CA SER A 150 19.13 26.05 18.27
C SER A 150 19.52 27.44 18.78
N LYS A 151 20.80 27.81 18.67
CA LYS A 151 21.32 29.14 18.95
C LYS A 151 21.99 29.68 17.68
N LEU A 152 22.17 31.00 17.64
CA LEU A 152 22.99 31.67 16.64
C LEU A 152 24.10 32.41 17.37
N ASP A 153 25.28 31.81 17.39
CA ASP A 153 26.41 32.35 18.15
C ASP A 153 27.74 32.32 17.40
N VAL A 154 28.83 32.44 18.15
CA VAL A 154 30.19 32.50 17.59
C VAL A 154 30.58 31.21 16.88
N PHE A 155 30.01 30.06 17.25
CA PHE A 155 30.32 28.78 16.63
C PHE A 155 29.76 28.71 15.21
N ASP A 156 28.52 29.15 14.99
CA ASP A 156 27.94 29.28 13.65
C ASP A 156 28.75 30.26 12.79
N PHE A 157 29.14 31.40 13.38
CA PHE A 157 29.94 32.40 12.69
C PHE A 157 31.30 31.83 12.24
N VAL A 158 31.96 31.04 13.11
CA VAL A 158 33.23 30.39 12.79
C VAL A 158 33.05 29.34 11.69
N ASP A 159 32.00 28.52 11.74
CA ASP A 159 31.77 27.49 10.72
C ASP A 159 31.37 28.09 9.37
N LEU A 160 30.57 29.16 9.36
CA LEU A 160 30.30 29.94 8.14
C LEU A 160 31.58 30.55 7.58
N LYS A 161 32.43 31.12 8.44
CA LYS A 161 33.72 31.68 8.04
C LYS A 161 34.64 30.62 7.44
N LYS A 162 34.69 29.41 8.00
CA LYS A 162 35.46 28.29 7.42
C LYS A 162 34.95 27.91 6.03
N HIS A 163 33.64 27.98 5.78
CA HIS A 163 33.06 27.77 4.46
C HIS A 163 33.53 28.83 3.47
N VAL A 164 33.36 30.11 3.83
CA VAL A 164 33.74 31.24 2.98
C VAL A 164 35.25 31.20 2.65
N LEU A 165 36.08 30.78 3.61
CA LEU A 165 37.52 30.59 3.43
C LEU A 165 37.90 29.26 2.75
N LYS A 166 36.94 28.42 2.38
CA LYS A 166 37.13 27.10 1.75
C LYS A 166 37.97 26.12 2.59
N VAL A 167 37.97 26.30 3.91
CA VAL A 167 38.67 25.42 4.87
C VAL A 167 37.80 24.21 5.22
N LYS A 168 36.49 24.41 5.43
CA LYS A 168 35.51 23.35 5.70
C LYS A 168 34.16 23.82 5.20
N TYR A 169 33.51 23.04 4.35
CA TYR A 169 32.19 23.39 3.82
C TYR A 169 31.08 23.08 4.83
N VAL A 170 30.00 23.86 4.78
CA VAL A 170 28.79 23.67 5.59
C VAL A 170 28.08 22.40 5.11
N ASN A 171 27.73 21.52 6.06
CA ASN A 171 26.90 20.36 5.77
C ASN A 171 25.47 20.84 5.44
N GLN A 172 24.99 20.45 4.26
CA GLN A 172 23.67 20.86 3.75
C GLN A 172 22.54 19.92 4.16
N SER A 173 22.84 18.73 4.70
CA SER A 173 21.79 17.80 5.13
C SER A 173 21.02 18.36 6.32
N TYR A 174 19.69 18.41 6.23
CA TYR A 174 18.80 18.67 7.36
C TYR A 174 18.61 17.38 8.17
N ASP A 175 19.71 16.78 8.66
CA ASP A 175 19.61 15.63 9.54
C ASP A 175 19.12 16.11 10.91
N LEU A 176 18.13 15.41 11.49
CA LEU A 176 17.86 15.48 12.92
C LEU A 176 19.20 15.27 13.65
N THR A 177 19.66 16.30 14.37
CA THR A 177 20.92 16.24 15.10
C THR A 177 20.84 15.32 16.31
N ASP A 178 19.65 15.15 16.87
CA ASP A 178 19.39 14.17 17.93
C ASP A 178 18.13 13.37 17.61
N TYR A 179 18.30 12.13 17.15
CA TYR A 179 17.21 11.17 17.26
C TYR A 179 16.88 11.01 18.75
N VAL A 180 15.60 11.15 19.08
CA VAL A 180 15.09 10.90 20.42
C VAL A 180 14.07 9.77 20.36
N THR A 181 14.22 8.79 21.26
CA THR A 181 13.23 7.73 21.43
C THR A 181 11.92 8.31 21.92
N LYS A 182 10.87 8.20 21.11
CA LYS A 182 9.52 8.61 21.43
C LYS A 182 8.57 7.41 21.33
N THR A 183 7.49 7.46 22.08
CA THR A 183 6.33 6.59 21.91
C THR A 183 5.23 7.41 21.28
N PHE A 184 4.63 6.88 20.22
CA PHE A 184 3.54 7.50 19.48
C PHE A 184 2.30 6.63 19.60
N ASP A 185 1.24 7.17 20.20
CA ASP A 185 -0.03 6.47 20.32
C ASP A 185 -0.72 6.37 18.95
N MET A 186 -1.42 5.26 18.72
CA MET A 186 -2.01 4.99 17.40
C MET A 186 -3.09 6.02 17.02
N GLN A 187 -3.83 6.52 18.01
CA GLN A 187 -4.84 7.57 17.81
C GLN A 187 -4.24 8.87 17.25
N GLU A 188 -3.08 9.29 17.75
CA GLU A 188 -2.38 10.51 17.31
C GLU A 188 -1.61 10.27 16.00
N SER A 189 -1.23 9.01 15.74
CA SER A 189 -0.41 8.60 14.60
C SER A 189 -1.22 8.34 13.32
N GLN A 190 -2.55 8.39 13.37
CA GLN A 190 -3.43 8.06 12.22
C GLN A 190 -3.14 8.87 10.94
N GLN A 191 -2.62 10.09 11.10
CA GLN A 191 -2.25 10.98 9.99
C GLN A 191 -0.95 10.56 9.29
N PHE A 192 -0.12 9.73 9.94
CA PHE A 192 1.15 9.23 9.43
C PHE A 192 1.09 7.75 9.02
N VAL A 193 0.12 7.01 9.57
CA VAL A 193 -0.03 5.57 9.37
C VAL A 193 -1.10 5.29 8.32
N ARG A 194 -0.77 4.45 7.34
CA ARG A 194 -1.71 3.90 6.36
C ARG A 194 -2.23 2.55 6.83
N PRO A 195 -3.53 2.39 7.08
CA PRO A 195 -4.10 1.08 7.37
C PRO A 195 -4.07 0.18 6.12
N LEU A 196 -3.89 -1.12 6.35
CA LEU A 196 -3.94 -2.16 5.33
C LEU A 196 -5.11 -3.09 5.64
N GLY A 197 -5.92 -3.42 4.64
CA GLY A 197 -7.12 -4.21 4.86
C GLY A 197 -8.26 -3.40 5.49
N ARG A 198 -9.31 -4.11 5.91
CA ARG A 198 -10.41 -3.51 6.66
C ARG A 198 -10.06 -3.41 8.14
N THR A 199 -9.75 -2.21 8.60
CA THR A 199 -9.36 -1.91 9.99
C THR A 199 -10.31 -0.90 10.63
N ASP A 200 -10.43 -0.91 11.95
CA ASP A 200 -11.22 0.07 12.71
C ASP A 200 -10.32 0.77 13.73
N LEU A 201 -10.11 2.07 13.57
CA LEU A 201 -9.50 2.91 14.60
C LEU A 201 -10.63 3.46 15.48
N SER A 202 -11.03 2.71 16.50
CA SER A 202 -12.00 3.20 17.48
C SER A 202 -11.43 3.15 18.90
N GLY A 203 -11.52 4.30 19.59
CA GLY A 203 -10.81 4.50 20.85
C GLY A 203 -9.34 4.83 20.62
N THR A 204 -8.45 4.10 21.29
CA THR A 204 -7.01 4.40 21.36
C THR A 204 -6.13 3.45 20.52
N SER A 205 -6.69 2.39 19.95
CA SER A 205 -5.94 1.38 19.21
C SER A 205 -6.57 1.06 17.85
N LEU A 206 -5.75 0.56 16.92
CA LEU A 206 -6.20 0.13 15.59
C LEU A 206 -6.48 -1.37 15.60
N ALA A 207 -7.73 -1.74 15.36
CA ALA A 207 -8.18 -3.14 15.29
C ALA A 207 -7.83 -3.79 13.95
N LEU A 208 -7.19 -4.97 14.04
CA LEU A 208 -6.74 -5.82 12.93
C LEU A 208 -7.36 -7.21 13.12
N GLU A 209 -8.41 -7.54 12.37
CA GLU A 209 -9.10 -8.83 12.55
C GLU A 209 -9.02 -9.72 11.33
N TRP A 210 -9.33 -9.18 10.15
CA TRP A 210 -9.24 -9.94 8.91
C TRP A 210 -7.80 -10.34 8.58
N THR A 211 -7.65 -11.46 7.89
CA THR A 211 -6.38 -11.90 7.30
C THR A 211 -5.74 -10.75 6.52
N CYS A 212 -4.42 -10.58 6.63
CA CYS A 212 -3.67 -9.52 5.98
C CYS A 212 -4.04 -8.07 6.38
N THR A 213 -4.78 -7.84 7.46
CA THR A 213 -4.92 -6.49 8.02
C THR A 213 -3.63 -6.02 8.67
N GLY A 214 -3.35 -4.72 8.63
CA GLY A 214 -2.06 -4.20 9.09
C GLY A 214 -1.91 -2.70 9.01
N ILE A 215 -0.66 -2.26 9.08
CA ILE A 215 -0.26 -0.87 8.90
C ILE A 215 0.98 -0.75 8.02
N GLU A 216 1.10 0.38 7.34
CA GLU A 216 2.29 0.82 6.64
C GLU A 216 2.60 2.26 7.06
N PHE A 217 3.86 2.58 7.31
CA PHE A 217 4.27 3.92 7.73
C PHE A 217 5.73 4.21 7.33
N ASN A 218 6.03 5.49 7.11
CA ASN A 218 7.39 5.96 6.89
C ASN A 218 7.93 6.59 8.18
N VAL A 219 9.20 6.36 8.48
CA VAL A 219 9.90 6.97 9.61
C VAL A 219 11.26 7.47 9.17
N THR A 220 11.73 8.52 9.83
CA THR A 220 13.16 8.85 9.83
C THR A 220 13.68 8.53 11.22
N CYS A 221 14.47 7.45 11.34
CA CYS A 221 14.88 6.89 12.62
C CYS A 221 16.28 6.26 12.59
N GLU A 222 16.70 5.79 13.76
CA GLU A 222 17.88 4.93 13.93
C GLU A 222 17.54 3.85 14.98
N GLY A 223 18.17 2.68 14.88
CA GLY A 223 18.04 1.64 15.89
C GLY A 223 16.73 0.85 15.80
N ASP A 224 16.13 0.59 16.95
CA ASP A 224 15.00 -0.34 17.05
C ASP A 224 13.65 0.38 16.85
N VAL A 225 12.72 -0.34 16.23
CA VAL A 225 11.30 0.05 16.17
C VAL A 225 10.49 -1.02 16.90
N VAL A 226 9.72 -0.57 17.89
CA VAL A 226 8.94 -1.41 18.80
C VAL A 226 7.46 -1.09 18.65
N MET A 227 6.65 -2.10 18.46
CA MET A 227 5.19 -2.01 18.38
C MET A 227 4.57 -2.52 19.68
N ASN A 228 3.70 -1.72 20.30
CA ASN A 228 2.85 -2.21 21.38
C ASN A 228 1.54 -2.77 20.80
N TYR A 229 1.20 -4.01 21.15
CA TYR A 229 0.03 -4.70 20.61
C TYR A 229 -0.80 -5.39 21.70
N SER A 230 -2.03 -5.78 21.35
CA SER A 230 -2.87 -6.72 22.12
C SER A 230 -3.48 -7.78 21.21
N TRP A 231 -3.82 -8.95 21.78
CA TRP A 231 -4.22 -10.14 21.00
C TRP A 231 -5.20 -11.04 21.79
N THR A 232 -6.36 -11.40 21.22
CA THR A 232 -7.53 -11.81 22.05
C THR A 232 -7.82 -13.30 22.26
N LYS A 233 -7.19 -14.27 21.57
CA LYS A 233 -7.64 -15.67 21.69
C LYS A 233 -6.55 -16.72 21.48
N ASN A 234 -6.23 -17.08 20.24
CA ASN A 234 -5.23 -18.10 19.93
C ASN A 234 -3.88 -17.43 19.63
N PRO A 235 -2.73 -18.12 19.75
CA PRO A 235 -1.46 -17.57 19.30
C PRO A 235 -1.50 -17.27 17.80
N GLY A 236 -0.61 -16.41 17.31
CA GLY A 236 -0.59 -16.07 15.89
C GLY A 236 0.71 -15.40 15.46
N MET A 237 0.68 -14.75 14.30
CA MET A 237 1.88 -14.12 13.73
C MET A 237 1.60 -12.77 13.07
N PHE A 238 2.61 -11.91 13.13
CA PHE A 238 2.75 -10.76 12.25
C PHE A 238 3.87 -11.01 11.23
N THR A 239 3.71 -10.52 10.01
CA THR A 239 4.82 -10.31 9.06
C THR A 239 5.23 -8.85 9.07
N VAL A 240 6.54 -8.59 9.12
CA VAL A 240 7.12 -7.25 8.99
C VAL A 240 7.99 -7.17 7.75
N VAL A 241 7.79 -6.12 6.96
CA VAL A 241 8.57 -5.80 5.76
C VAL A 241 9.19 -4.43 5.94
N ILE A 242 10.47 -4.30 5.60
CA ILE A 242 11.25 -3.06 5.74
C ILE A 242 11.76 -2.66 4.36
N ASP A 243 11.60 -1.38 4.02
CA ASP A 243 12.09 -0.74 2.80
C ASP A 243 11.64 -1.45 1.51
N ASP A 244 10.38 -1.92 1.49
CA ASP A 244 9.75 -2.66 0.39
C ASP A 244 10.50 -3.95 -0.03
N LYS A 245 11.38 -4.48 0.84
CA LYS A 245 12.11 -5.73 0.63
C LYS A 245 11.29 -6.94 1.04
N GLU A 246 10.27 -7.25 0.24
CA GLU A 246 9.32 -8.36 0.51
C GLU A 246 10.02 -9.73 0.64
N ASN A 247 11.16 -9.93 -0.03
CA ASN A 247 11.98 -11.15 0.07
C ASN A 247 12.77 -11.27 1.40
N GLU A 248 12.89 -10.17 2.15
CA GLU A 248 13.55 -10.11 3.47
C GLU A 248 12.52 -10.03 4.62
N ALA A 249 11.24 -10.23 4.32
CA ALA A 249 10.16 -10.16 5.30
C ALA A 249 10.39 -11.14 6.48
N LYS A 250 10.08 -10.69 7.69
CA LYS A 250 10.25 -11.47 8.93
C LYS A 250 8.91 -11.73 9.59
N GLN A 251 8.71 -12.97 10.04
CA GLN A 251 7.54 -13.37 10.81
C GLN A 251 7.85 -13.38 12.30
N TYR A 252 6.90 -12.87 13.09
CA TYR A 252 6.99 -12.74 14.53
C TYR A 252 5.80 -13.43 15.18
N GLN A 253 6.07 -14.47 15.96
CA GLN A 253 5.06 -15.19 16.73
C GLN A 253 4.63 -14.38 17.96
N VAL A 254 3.33 -14.42 18.25
CA VAL A 254 2.71 -13.81 19.42
C VAL A 254 1.83 -14.83 20.13
N GLN A 255 1.78 -14.77 21.45
CA GLN A 255 1.07 -15.76 22.26
C GLN A 255 -0.41 -15.36 22.47
N ALA A 256 -1.25 -16.37 22.67
CA ALA A 256 -2.66 -16.21 23.03
C ALA A 256 -2.84 -15.31 24.26
N ILE A 257 -3.79 -14.37 24.21
CA ILE A 257 -4.20 -13.54 25.35
C ILE A 257 -2.98 -12.81 25.95
N SER A 258 -2.14 -12.28 25.06
CA SER A 258 -0.98 -11.47 25.44
C SER A 258 -1.06 -10.10 24.74
N GLY A 259 -0.66 -9.08 25.48
CA GLY A 259 -0.30 -7.79 24.93
C GLY A 259 1.12 -7.45 25.37
N GLY A 260 1.81 -6.62 24.61
CA GLY A 260 3.18 -6.30 24.94
C GLY A 260 3.91 -5.57 23.83
N GLU A 261 5.20 -5.43 24.03
CA GLU A 261 6.12 -4.83 23.07
C GLU A 261 6.68 -5.92 22.14
N LEU A 262 6.58 -5.68 20.84
CA LEU A 262 7.20 -6.49 19.79
C LEU A 262 8.23 -5.63 19.05
N LYS A 263 9.49 -6.04 19.04
CA LYS A 263 10.54 -5.37 18.26
C LYS A 263 10.39 -5.76 16.78
N ILE A 264 9.76 -4.89 16.00
CA ILE A 264 9.44 -5.11 14.58
C ILE A 264 10.59 -4.75 13.64
N ALA A 265 11.53 -3.90 14.09
CA ALA A 265 12.80 -3.66 13.41
C ALA A 265 13.93 -3.53 14.43
N SER A 266 15.12 -3.98 14.05
CA SER A 266 16.31 -3.97 14.91
C SER A 266 17.47 -3.28 14.22
N ALA A 267 18.19 -2.43 14.95
CA ALA A 267 19.44 -1.81 14.50
C ALA A 267 19.36 -1.18 13.09
N LEU A 268 18.28 -0.46 12.80
CA LEU A 268 18.16 0.28 11.55
C LEU A 268 19.25 1.37 11.49
N PRO A 269 19.94 1.53 10.36
CA PRO A 269 20.89 2.62 10.20
C PRO A 269 20.15 3.97 10.31
N LYS A 270 20.87 5.03 10.70
CA LYS A 270 20.37 6.40 10.63
C LYS A 270 19.84 6.68 9.22
N GLY A 271 18.54 6.94 9.09
CA GLY A 271 17.95 7.25 7.79
C GLY A 271 16.43 7.14 7.75
N ARG A 272 15.92 7.21 6.52
CA ARG A 272 14.50 7.02 6.22
C ARG A 272 14.23 5.53 6.02
N HIS A 273 13.19 5.02 6.66
CA HIS A 273 12.72 3.66 6.52
C HIS A 273 11.22 3.60 6.28
N LYS A 274 10.80 2.62 5.49
CA LYS A 274 9.39 2.28 5.30
C LYS A 274 9.12 0.94 5.96
N ILE A 275 8.12 0.89 6.83
CA ILE A 275 7.81 -0.33 7.60
C ILE A 275 6.36 -0.72 7.35
N LYS A 276 6.15 -2.00 7.05
CA LYS A 276 4.84 -2.63 6.87
C LYS A 276 4.69 -3.75 7.90
N VAL A 277 3.59 -3.78 8.64
CA VAL A 277 3.26 -4.82 9.62
C VAL A 277 1.90 -5.42 9.28
N ILE A 278 1.82 -6.74 9.14
CA ILE A 278 0.64 -7.45 8.62
C ILE A 278 0.28 -8.62 9.55
N LYS A 279 -0.97 -8.68 10.02
CA LYS A 279 -1.53 -9.83 10.74
C LYS A 279 -1.76 -10.99 9.78
N LEU A 280 -1.32 -12.19 10.15
CA LEU A 280 -1.40 -13.36 9.27
C LEU A 280 -2.66 -14.20 9.45
N THR A 281 -3.10 -14.38 10.69
CA THR A 281 -4.19 -15.30 11.01
C THR A 281 -5.57 -14.73 10.67
N GLU A 282 -6.55 -15.59 10.51
CA GLU A 282 -7.93 -15.21 10.20
C GLU A 282 -8.72 -14.68 11.42
N PRO A 283 -9.94 -14.15 11.24
CA PRO A 283 -10.75 -13.62 12.34
C PRO A 283 -11.13 -14.65 13.40
N SER A 284 -11.31 -15.93 13.02
CA SER A 284 -11.70 -16.97 13.98
C SER A 284 -10.59 -17.26 15.00
N GLU A 285 -9.34 -16.92 14.68
CA GLU A 285 -8.18 -17.15 15.53
C GLU A 285 -7.97 -16.06 16.57
N ALA A 286 -7.99 -14.78 16.15
CA ALA A 286 -7.85 -13.67 17.07
C ALA A 286 -8.18 -12.31 16.42
N LEU A 287 -8.64 -11.38 17.26
CA LEU A 287 -8.54 -9.96 17.02
C LEU A 287 -7.19 -9.47 17.57
N ALA A 288 -6.44 -8.73 16.76
CA ALA A 288 -5.24 -8.02 17.20
C ALA A 288 -5.50 -6.52 17.23
N ASN A 289 -4.77 -5.80 18.06
CA ASN A 289 -4.75 -4.33 18.01
C ASN A 289 -3.32 -3.82 18.06
N ILE A 290 -3.06 -2.70 17.37
CA ILE A 290 -1.84 -1.92 17.54
C ILE A 290 -2.17 -0.68 18.38
N ASN A 291 -1.49 -0.55 19.52
CA ASN A 291 -1.75 0.49 20.50
C ASN A 291 -0.80 1.69 20.29
N SER A 292 0.50 1.43 20.10
CA SER A 292 1.49 2.48 19.91
C SER A 292 2.75 1.98 19.19
N LEU A 293 3.56 2.91 18.69
CA LEU A 293 4.86 2.66 18.07
C LEU A 293 5.94 3.45 18.83
N LYS A 294 7.06 2.81 19.13
CA LYS A 294 8.18 3.41 19.85
C LYS A 294 9.46 3.26 19.04
N PHE A 295 10.11 4.38 18.74
CA PHE A 295 11.35 4.39 17.96
C PHE A 295 12.12 5.69 18.15
N ASN A 296 13.41 5.65 17.81
CA ASN A 296 14.33 6.76 17.93
C ASN A 296 14.25 7.66 16.69
N GLY A 297 13.41 8.70 16.73
CA GLY A 297 13.15 9.58 15.59
C GLY A 297 11.70 10.01 15.51
N GLU A 298 11.17 10.09 14.29
CA GLU A 298 9.82 10.56 14.04
C GLU A 298 9.18 9.96 12.78
N PHE A 299 7.86 10.05 12.70
CA PHE A 299 7.14 9.74 11.48
C PHE A 299 7.50 10.70 10.36
N ASP A 300 7.38 10.19 9.14
CA ASP A 300 7.46 10.94 7.90
C ASP A 300 6.10 10.89 7.18
N ASP A 301 6.03 11.44 5.96
CA ASP A 301 4.84 11.45 5.11
C ASP A 301 4.13 10.09 5.10
N LYS A 302 2.82 10.10 5.31
CA LYS A 302 1.99 8.89 5.24
C LYS A 302 2.17 8.19 3.90
N PRO A 303 2.39 6.85 3.87
CA PRO A 303 2.46 6.11 2.62
C PRO A 303 1.23 6.34 1.76
N LEU A 304 1.43 6.39 0.45
CA LEU A 304 0.33 6.54 -0.51
C LEU A 304 -0.36 5.20 -0.76
N GLU A 305 -1.66 5.26 -1.04
CA GLU A 305 -2.40 4.13 -1.57
C GLU A 305 -1.87 3.72 -2.94
N LYS A 306 -1.99 2.42 -3.24
CA LYS A 306 -1.71 1.89 -4.57
C LYS A 306 -2.88 2.22 -5.51
N GLN A 307 -2.55 2.42 -6.78
CA GLN A 307 -3.55 2.74 -7.80
C GLN A 307 -4.50 1.57 -8.04
N LEU A 308 -3.94 0.36 -8.13
CA LEU A 308 -4.71 -0.86 -8.32
C LEU A 308 -5.21 -1.37 -6.97
N LYS A 309 -6.51 -1.66 -6.88
CA LYS A 309 -7.18 -2.12 -5.67
C LYS A 309 -7.89 -3.45 -5.92
N LEU A 310 -7.68 -4.43 -5.04
CA LEU A 310 -8.28 -5.76 -5.11
C LEU A 310 -9.09 -6.06 -3.83
N GLU A 311 -10.18 -6.80 -3.95
CA GLU A 311 -10.84 -7.33 -2.75
C GLU A 311 -11.16 -8.81 -2.90
N PHE A 312 -10.76 -9.59 -1.91
CA PHE A 312 -10.91 -11.03 -1.92
C PHE A 312 -12.01 -11.45 -0.94
N TYR A 313 -12.97 -12.23 -1.43
CA TYR A 313 -13.95 -12.95 -0.63
C TYR A 313 -13.69 -14.44 -0.72
N GLY A 314 -13.51 -15.11 0.41
CA GLY A 314 -13.08 -16.50 0.37
C GLY A 314 -13.29 -17.32 1.64
N ASP A 315 -12.83 -18.56 1.58
CA ASP A 315 -12.83 -19.51 2.68
C ASP A 315 -11.41 -19.71 3.26
N SER A 316 -11.15 -20.87 3.84
CA SER A 316 -9.87 -21.28 4.43
C SER A 316 -8.68 -21.17 3.47
N ILE A 317 -8.90 -21.36 2.16
CA ILE A 317 -7.86 -21.20 1.14
C ILE A 317 -7.39 -19.74 1.09
N THR A 318 -8.31 -18.79 1.27
CA THR A 318 -7.97 -17.36 1.22
C THR A 318 -7.41 -16.86 2.56
N CYS A 319 -7.76 -17.50 3.67
CA CYS A 319 -7.14 -17.30 4.97
C CYS A 319 -5.68 -17.77 5.03
N GLY A 320 -5.33 -18.81 4.25
CA GLY A 320 -4.04 -19.48 4.32
C GLY A 320 -4.02 -20.61 5.35
N TYR A 321 -5.17 -21.23 5.62
CA TYR A 321 -5.33 -22.29 6.62
C TYR A 321 -4.26 -23.38 6.46
N GLY A 322 -3.37 -23.48 7.45
CA GLY A 322 -2.37 -24.54 7.54
C GLY A 322 -1.37 -24.61 6.38
N ASN A 323 -1.25 -23.58 5.55
CA ASN A 323 -0.42 -23.57 4.34
C ASN A 323 1.09 -23.74 4.60
N MET A 324 1.53 -23.45 5.83
CA MET A 324 2.91 -23.66 6.30
C MET A 324 3.14 -25.08 6.85
N SER A 325 2.08 -25.90 7.01
CA SER A 325 2.26 -27.27 7.49
C SER A 325 2.93 -28.13 6.41
N PRO A 326 3.99 -28.89 6.75
CA PRO A 326 4.65 -29.77 5.80
C PRO A 326 3.90 -31.09 5.58
N THR A 327 2.80 -31.33 6.31
CA THR A 327 2.02 -32.57 6.28
C THR A 327 0.53 -32.28 6.17
N ARG A 328 -0.26 -33.28 5.74
CA ARG A 328 -1.73 -33.19 5.76
C ARG A 328 -2.29 -33.42 7.15
N GLU A 329 -1.58 -34.18 7.95
CA GLU A 329 -1.99 -34.62 9.27
C GLU A 329 -1.67 -33.56 10.32
N LYS A 330 -2.57 -33.43 11.31
CA LYS A 330 -2.32 -32.68 12.53
C LYS A 330 -1.22 -33.36 13.34
N ASN A 331 -0.11 -32.67 13.55
CA ASN A 331 1.09 -33.20 14.21
C ASN A 331 1.54 -32.35 15.42
N GLY A 332 0.58 -31.86 16.22
CA GLY A 332 0.86 -31.09 17.44
C GLY A 332 1.31 -29.64 17.20
N GLN A 333 1.28 -29.17 15.95
CA GLN A 333 1.51 -27.77 15.60
C GLN A 333 0.49 -26.82 16.26
N VAL A 334 0.96 -25.64 16.67
CA VAL A 334 0.09 -24.53 17.08
C VAL A 334 -0.48 -23.90 15.81
N PHE A 335 -1.80 -23.95 15.65
CA PHE A 335 -2.46 -23.58 14.40
C PHE A 335 -2.13 -22.16 13.92
N GLY A 336 -2.19 -21.15 14.77
CA GLY A 336 -1.90 -19.77 14.36
C GLY A 336 -0.44 -19.50 13.96
N TYR A 337 0.48 -20.46 14.14
CA TYR A 337 1.86 -20.38 13.64
C TYR A 337 2.04 -21.08 12.29
N ILE A 338 0.99 -21.73 11.78
CA ILE A 338 1.02 -22.42 10.49
C ILE A 338 -0.03 -21.90 9.50
N GLU A 339 -0.76 -20.86 9.88
CA GLU A 339 -1.63 -20.09 8.99
C GLU A 339 -0.93 -18.80 8.57
N ASP A 340 -0.53 -18.73 7.30
CA ASP A 340 0.20 -17.59 6.74
C ASP A 340 -0.60 -16.89 5.63
N GLY A 341 -1.39 -15.90 6.04
CA GLY A 341 -2.14 -15.04 5.13
C GLY A 341 -1.28 -14.30 4.10
N TYR A 342 -0.02 -13.99 4.43
CA TYR A 342 0.89 -13.23 3.57
C TYR A 342 1.40 -14.06 2.40
N ASN A 343 1.51 -15.38 2.56
CA ASN A 343 1.86 -16.33 1.49
C ASN A 343 0.66 -17.07 0.90
N THR A 344 -0.51 -16.41 0.86
CA THR A 344 -1.69 -16.90 0.13
C THR A 344 -1.67 -16.47 -1.33
N TYR A 345 -2.45 -17.17 -2.16
CA TYR A 345 -2.60 -16.85 -3.59
C TYR A 345 -3.09 -15.41 -3.80
N ALA A 346 -3.98 -14.93 -2.92
CA ALA A 346 -4.53 -13.58 -2.92
C ALA A 346 -3.45 -12.52 -2.65
N SER A 347 -2.72 -12.70 -1.55
CA SER A 347 -1.68 -11.75 -1.12
C SER A 347 -0.49 -11.72 -2.10
N ILE A 348 -0.07 -12.87 -2.61
CA ILE A 348 0.99 -12.96 -3.62
C ILE A 348 0.55 -12.31 -4.94
N ALA A 349 -0.68 -12.58 -5.42
CA ALA A 349 -1.17 -11.95 -6.64
C ALA A 349 -1.27 -10.42 -6.50
N ALA A 350 -1.75 -9.92 -5.35
CA ALA A 350 -1.78 -8.48 -5.09
C ALA A 350 -0.37 -7.86 -5.10
N ARG A 351 0.63 -8.52 -4.50
CA ARG A 351 2.03 -8.07 -4.57
C ARG A 351 2.59 -8.10 -5.98
N ASN A 352 2.34 -9.15 -6.76
CA ASN A 352 2.76 -9.24 -8.16
C ASN A 352 2.18 -8.11 -9.03
N LEU A 353 0.99 -7.63 -8.67
CA LEU A 353 0.27 -6.55 -9.35
C LEU A 353 0.56 -5.16 -8.75
N ASN A 354 1.39 -5.07 -7.70
CA ASN A 354 1.62 -3.85 -6.93
C ASN A 354 0.29 -3.18 -6.48
N ALA A 355 -0.66 -4.00 -6.04
CA ALA A 355 -2.00 -3.59 -5.67
C ALA A 355 -2.19 -3.53 -4.16
N ASP A 356 -3.03 -2.59 -3.71
CA ASP A 356 -3.63 -2.67 -2.38
C ASP A 356 -4.72 -3.72 -2.40
N PHE A 357 -4.96 -4.39 -1.26
CA PHE A 357 -5.97 -5.42 -1.20
C PHE A 357 -6.60 -5.58 0.18
N ASN A 358 -7.85 -6.04 0.18
CA ASN A 358 -8.56 -6.50 1.36
C ASN A 358 -8.84 -8.00 1.25
N VAL A 359 -8.79 -8.73 2.37
CA VAL A 359 -9.25 -10.12 2.46
C VAL A 359 -10.42 -10.18 3.43
N VAL A 360 -11.56 -10.71 2.97
CA VAL A 360 -12.74 -11.01 3.77
C VAL A 360 -13.02 -12.50 3.64
N ALA A 361 -12.39 -13.28 4.51
CA ALA A 361 -12.44 -14.74 4.44
C ALA A 361 -12.56 -15.37 5.84
N MET A 362 -13.10 -16.59 5.88
CA MET A 362 -13.27 -17.36 7.10
C MET A 362 -13.18 -18.86 6.80
N SER A 363 -12.38 -19.60 7.56
CA SER A 363 -12.21 -21.03 7.34
C SER A 363 -13.53 -21.80 7.50
N GLY A 364 -13.80 -22.68 6.54
CA GLY A 364 -14.98 -23.52 6.53
C GLY A 364 -16.28 -22.80 6.16
N TRP A 365 -16.27 -21.53 5.77
CA TRP A 365 -17.50 -20.82 5.40
C TRP A 365 -17.78 -20.92 3.90
N GLY A 366 -19.07 -20.88 3.52
CA GLY A 366 -19.51 -21.04 2.13
C GLY A 366 -20.42 -19.92 1.64
N ILE A 367 -21.08 -20.16 0.51
CA ILE A 367 -22.15 -19.30 -0.03
C ILE A 367 -23.50 -19.68 0.57
N ALA A 368 -23.80 -20.97 0.66
CA ALA A 368 -25.06 -21.53 1.12
C ALA A 368 -24.91 -22.61 2.20
N ALA A 369 -23.75 -23.26 2.33
CA ALA A 369 -23.43 -24.14 3.46
C ALA A 369 -21.95 -24.06 3.83
N GLY A 370 -21.66 -24.11 5.13
CA GLY A 370 -20.30 -24.22 5.65
C GLY A 370 -19.88 -25.67 5.89
N TRP A 371 -18.58 -25.85 6.13
CA TRP A 371 -17.94 -27.12 6.50
C TRP A 371 -18.60 -27.72 7.75
N SER A 372 -18.69 -29.05 7.77
CA SER A 372 -19.31 -29.86 8.81
C SER A 372 -20.77 -29.51 9.11
N GLY A 373 -21.51 -28.98 8.11
CA GLY A 373 -22.89 -28.55 8.28
C GLY A 373 -23.06 -27.24 9.07
N SER A 374 -21.99 -26.45 9.22
CA SER A 374 -22.08 -25.14 9.86
C SER A 374 -22.90 -24.15 9.01
N THR A 375 -23.51 -23.17 9.68
CA THR A 375 -24.31 -22.10 9.06
C THR A 375 -23.48 -20.85 8.71
N GLY A 376 -22.15 -20.98 8.70
CA GLY A 376 -21.23 -19.87 8.41
C GLY A 376 -21.22 -19.53 6.92
N LEU A 377 -21.75 -18.36 6.56
CA LEU A 377 -21.86 -17.88 5.18
C LEU A 377 -21.16 -16.52 5.02
N ILE A 378 -20.21 -16.42 4.08
CA ILE A 378 -19.53 -15.14 3.77
C ILE A 378 -20.53 -14.05 3.34
N PRO A 379 -21.57 -14.33 2.53
CA PRO A 379 -22.58 -13.34 2.17
C PRO A 379 -23.31 -12.65 3.34
N LEU A 380 -23.26 -13.21 4.56
CA LEU A 380 -23.89 -12.61 5.75
C LEU A 380 -22.94 -11.67 6.52
N ILE A 381 -21.64 -11.72 6.25
CA ILE A 381 -20.62 -10.96 6.98
C ILE A 381 -19.71 -10.14 6.07
N TYR A 382 -19.94 -10.15 4.76
CA TYR A 382 -19.14 -9.47 3.73
C TYR A 382 -19.00 -7.95 3.94
N ASP A 383 -19.86 -7.36 4.77
CA ASP A 383 -19.95 -5.93 5.06
C ASP A 383 -19.37 -5.55 6.43
N ARG A 384 -18.67 -6.46 7.12
CA ARG A 384 -18.04 -6.14 8.42
C ARG A 384 -16.65 -5.51 8.23
N THR A 385 -16.38 -4.48 9.02
CA THR A 385 -15.01 -3.94 9.21
C THR A 385 -14.24 -4.81 10.18
N VAL A 386 -14.89 -5.15 11.30
CA VAL A 386 -14.39 -6.04 12.35
C VAL A 386 -15.45 -7.12 12.51
N TYR A 387 -15.09 -8.36 12.19
CA TYR A 387 -15.93 -9.54 12.34
C TYR A 387 -16.54 -9.69 13.75
N SER A 388 -15.75 -9.57 14.83
CA SER A 388 -16.24 -9.78 16.20
C SER A 388 -17.24 -8.72 16.67
N ASN A 389 -17.32 -7.58 15.99
CA ASN A 389 -18.30 -6.53 16.28
C ASN A 389 -19.24 -6.32 15.08
N ALA A 390 -20.38 -7.00 15.08
CA ALA A 390 -21.35 -6.93 13.99
C ALA A 390 -21.93 -5.52 13.71
N ASN A 391 -21.80 -4.59 14.66
CA ASN A 391 -22.22 -3.19 14.48
C ASN A 391 -21.20 -2.36 13.69
N LYS A 392 -19.95 -2.84 13.58
CA LYS A 392 -18.88 -2.18 12.82
C LYS A 392 -18.94 -2.61 11.36
N LYS A 393 -19.74 -1.86 10.60
CA LYS A 393 -19.91 -2.05 9.16
C LYS A 393 -18.84 -1.32 8.36
N TRP A 394 -18.44 -1.94 7.25
CA TRP A 394 -17.49 -1.38 6.29
C TRP A 394 -18.14 -0.25 5.51
N ASP A 395 -17.48 0.90 5.47
CA ASP A 395 -17.83 1.95 4.53
C ASP A 395 -17.23 1.61 3.16
N PHE A 396 -18.07 1.12 2.26
CA PHE A 396 -17.67 0.75 0.91
C PHE A 396 -17.20 1.95 0.07
N ASN A 397 -17.49 3.19 0.46
CA ASN A 397 -17.05 4.37 -0.28
C ASN A 397 -15.56 4.67 -0.11
N GLN A 398 -14.94 4.22 1.00
CA GLN A 398 -13.52 4.46 1.25
C GLN A 398 -12.61 3.52 0.42
N TYR A 399 -13.16 2.47 -0.17
CA TYR A 399 -12.40 1.50 -0.96
C TYR A 399 -13.24 0.93 -2.09
N GLN A 400 -12.97 1.37 -3.32
CA GLN A 400 -13.57 0.87 -4.55
C GLN A 400 -12.53 0.04 -5.31
N PRO A 401 -12.59 -1.31 -5.24
CA PRO A 401 -11.65 -2.17 -5.94
C PRO A 401 -11.87 -2.14 -7.45
N ASP A 402 -10.78 -2.31 -8.19
CA ASP A 402 -10.82 -2.56 -9.64
C ASP A 402 -11.27 -3.99 -9.92
N VAL A 403 -10.86 -4.94 -9.07
CA VAL A 403 -11.23 -6.35 -9.17
C VAL A 403 -11.64 -6.91 -7.81
N VAL A 404 -12.83 -7.50 -7.76
CA VAL A 404 -13.29 -8.34 -6.65
C VAL A 404 -13.09 -9.79 -7.04
N VAL A 405 -12.34 -10.54 -6.24
CA VAL A 405 -12.08 -11.97 -6.45
C VAL A 405 -12.88 -12.78 -5.44
N ILE A 406 -13.70 -13.72 -5.93
CA ILE A 406 -14.47 -14.64 -5.10
C ILE A 406 -13.88 -16.03 -5.27
N ASN A 407 -13.35 -16.60 -4.18
CA ASN A 407 -12.89 -17.99 -4.12
C ASN A 407 -13.70 -18.74 -3.06
N LEU A 408 -14.93 -19.07 -3.44
CA LEU A 408 -15.93 -19.75 -2.62
C LEU A 408 -16.58 -20.88 -3.42
N SER A 409 -17.32 -21.74 -2.73
CA SER A 409 -17.95 -22.99 -3.17
C SER A 409 -17.22 -24.29 -2.81
N THR A 410 -16.02 -24.22 -2.22
CA THR A 410 -15.31 -25.42 -1.74
C THR A 410 -16.15 -26.15 -0.68
N ASN A 411 -16.51 -25.44 0.39
CA ASN A 411 -17.29 -25.99 1.50
C ASN A 411 -18.69 -26.41 1.06
N ASP A 412 -19.35 -25.59 0.24
CA ASP A 412 -20.63 -25.92 -0.37
C ASP A 412 -20.53 -27.24 -1.17
N SER A 413 -19.47 -27.43 -1.96
CA SER A 413 -19.27 -28.64 -2.78
C SER A 413 -19.03 -29.89 -1.94
N TYR A 414 -18.34 -29.76 -0.80
CA TYR A 414 -18.21 -30.85 0.17
C TYR A 414 -19.55 -31.18 0.84
N PHE A 415 -20.35 -30.16 1.19
CA PHE A 415 -21.69 -30.29 1.79
C PHE A 415 -22.81 -30.06 0.78
N TYR A 416 -22.69 -30.72 -0.37
CA TYR A 416 -23.52 -30.47 -1.55
C TYR A 416 -25.02 -30.57 -1.27
N ASP A 417 -25.47 -31.60 -0.53
CA ASP A 417 -26.89 -31.80 -0.26
C ASP A 417 -27.51 -30.68 0.60
N ASN A 418 -26.71 -30.06 1.47
CA ASN A 418 -27.13 -28.92 2.27
C ASN A 418 -27.16 -27.62 1.45
N ALA A 419 -26.22 -27.46 0.52
CA ALA A 419 -26.09 -26.24 -0.27
C ALA A 419 -27.01 -26.20 -1.51
N LYS A 420 -27.23 -27.34 -2.18
CA LYS A 420 -27.75 -27.38 -3.56
C LYS A 420 -29.11 -26.71 -3.78
N ALA A 421 -29.97 -26.71 -2.76
CA ALA A 421 -31.28 -26.10 -2.86
C ALA A 421 -31.22 -24.56 -2.92
N ASN A 422 -30.21 -23.95 -2.28
CA ASN A 422 -30.13 -22.50 -2.07
C ASN A 422 -28.92 -21.85 -2.74
N PHE A 423 -27.95 -22.62 -3.22
CA PHE A 423 -26.67 -22.10 -3.71
C PHE A 423 -26.84 -21.00 -4.76
N ARG A 424 -27.61 -21.25 -5.84
CA ARG A 424 -27.79 -20.27 -6.93
C ARG A 424 -28.41 -18.97 -6.42
N SER A 425 -29.46 -19.04 -5.62
CA SER A 425 -30.17 -17.85 -5.16
C SER A 425 -29.28 -17.00 -4.24
N TYR A 426 -28.52 -17.64 -3.35
CA TYR A 426 -27.60 -16.94 -2.44
C TYR A 426 -26.41 -16.36 -3.19
N ALA A 427 -25.85 -17.09 -4.17
CA ALA A 427 -24.80 -16.58 -5.05
C ALA A 427 -25.28 -15.34 -5.83
N ALA A 428 -26.47 -15.41 -6.45
CA ALA A 428 -27.03 -14.29 -7.22
C ALA A 428 -27.28 -13.05 -6.35
N GLN A 429 -27.81 -13.26 -5.13
CA GLN A 429 -28.01 -12.16 -4.18
C GLN A 429 -26.67 -11.55 -3.74
N PHE A 430 -25.67 -12.38 -3.46
CA PHE A 430 -24.35 -11.89 -3.07
C PHE A 430 -23.69 -11.08 -4.19
N LEU A 431 -23.71 -11.59 -5.42
CA LEU A 431 -23.19 -10.88 -6.60
C LEU A 431 -23.93 -9.56 -6.85
N THR A 432 -25.25 -9.53 -6.67
CA THR A 432 -26.06 -8.31 -6.80
C THR A 432 -25.69 -7.28 -5.73
N ASN A 433 -25.50 -7.72 -4.48
CA ASN A 433 -25.04 -6.86 -3.39
C ASN A 433 -23.65 -6.28 -3.69
N LEU A 434 -22.71 -7.12 -4.12
CA LEU A 434 -21.37 -6.67 -4.50
C LEU A 434 -21.40 -5.70 -5.67
N ARG A 435 -22.18 -5.96 -6.72
CA ARG A 435 -22.33 -5.03 -7.85
C ARG A 435 -22.91 -3.68 -7.41
N THR A 436 -23.81 -3.68 -6.44
CA THR A 436 -24.38 -2.44 -5.87
C THR A 436 -23.33 -1.63 -5.11
N LYS A 437 -22.42 -2.29 -4.38
CA LYS A 437 -21.34 -1.62 -3.64
C LYS A 437 -20.15 -1.24 -4.51
N TYR A 438 -19.90 -2.01 -5.56
CA TYR A 438 -18.76 -1.91 -6.47
C TYR A 438 -19.24 -1.84 -7.92
N PRO A 439 -19.88 -0.73 -8.34
CA PRO A 439 -20.51 -0.61 -9.65
C PRO A 439 -19.52 -0.81 -10.80
N ASN A 440 -18.25 -0.41 -10.62
CA ASN A 440 -17.24 -0.41 -11.68
C ASN A 440 -16.31 -1.62 -11.69
N ALA A 441 -16.27 -2.40 -10.60
CA ALA A 441 -15.31 -3.48 -10.44
C ALA A 441 -15.56 -4.63 -11.43
N TYR A 442 -14.50 -5.30 -11.85
CA TYR A 442 -14.61 -6.66 -12.36
C TYR A 442 -14.86 -7.60 -11.18
N ILE A 443 -15.82 -8.51 -11.30
CA ILE A 443 -16.09 -9.53 -10.30
C ILE A 443 -15.66 -10.86 -10.91
N LEU A 444 -14.54 -11.38 -10.42
CA LEU A 444 -13.88 -12.59 -10.89
C LEU A 444 -14.13 -13.73 -9.89
N TRP A 445 -14.83 -14.79 -10.31
CA TRP A 445 -14.96 -16.00 -9.51
C TRP A 445 -13.92 -17.04 -9.93
N VAL A 446 -13.17 -17.52 -8.95
CA VAL A 446 -12.09 -18.50 -9.10
C VAL A 446 -12.37 -19.73 -8.24
N GLY A 447 -11.68 -20.83 -8.53
CA GLY A 447 -11.80 -22.08 -7.78
C GLY A 447 -10.69 -23.04 -8.20
N GLY A 448 -10.73 -24.29 -7.72
CA GLY A 448 -9.84 -25.37 -8.19
C GLY A 448 -8.71 -25.76 -7.24
N MET A 449 -8.29 -24.87 -6.34
CA MET A 449 -7.13 -25.14 -5.46
C MET A 449 -7.32 -26.35 -4.53
N MET A 450 -8.57 -26.71 -4.21
CA MET A 450 -8.94 -27.93 -3.48
C MET A 450 -9.90 -28.83 -4.28
N GLY A 451 -9.86 -28.73 -5.62
CA GLY A 451 -10.71 -29.48 -6.54
C GLY A 451 -11.77 -28.62 -7.23
N ALA A 452 -12.38 -29.19 -8.27
CA ALA A 452 -13.40 -28.52 -9.06
C ALA A 452 -14.69 -28.33 -8.26
N SER A 453 -15.32 -27.16 -8.43
CA SER A 453 -16.62 -26.87 -7.82
C SER A 453 -17.73 -27.75 -8.40
N LYS A 454 -18.62 -28.23 -7.53
CA LYS A 454 -19.86 -28.90 -7.95
C LYS A 454 -20.95 -27.91 -8.39
N PHE A 455 -20.71 -26.62 -8.23
CA PHE A 455 -21.69 -25.55 -8.48
C PHE A 455 -21.33 -24.65 -9.66
N ASN A 456 -20.44 -25.08 -10.57
CA ASN A 456 -20.02 -24.26 -11.70
C ASN A 456 -21.20 -23.77 -12.56
N THR A 457 -22.20 -24.62 -12.79
CA THR A 457 -23.40 -24.26 -13.55
C THR A 457 -24.21 -23.18 -12.83
N GLU A 458 -24.40 -23.32 -11.52
CA GLU A 458 -25.14 -22.38 -10.68
C GLU A 458 -24.41 -21.05 -10.52
N ILE A 459 -23.07 -21.07 -10.45
CA ILE A 459 -22.23 -19.87 -10.45
C ILE A 459 -22.39 -19.13 -11.78
N ASP A 460 -22.25 -19.82 -12.91
CA ASP A 460 -22.41 -19.24 -14.25
C ASP A 460 -23.82 -18.62 -14.41
N GLN A 461 -24.87 -19.31 -13.95
CA GLN A 461 -26.23 -18.78 -13.96
C GLN A 461 -26.41 -17.58 -13.03
N ALA A 462 -25.86 -17.61 -11.82
CA ALA A 462 -25.94 -16.49 -10.88
C ALA A 462 -25.22 -15.24 -11.40
N MET A 463 -24.11 -15.40 -12.11
CA MET A 463 -23.41 -14.30 -12.78
C MET A 463 -24.23 -13.69 -13.91
N LEU A 464 -24.90 -14.53 -14.71
CA LEU A 464 -25.80 -14.06 -15.76
C LEU A 464 -26.98 -13.28 -15.18
N ASP A 465 -27.58 -13.80 -14.08
CA ASP A 465 -28.70 -13.15 -13.38
C ASP A 465 -28.29 -11.78 -12.81
N ALA A 466 -27.07 -11.66 -12.28
CA ALA A 466 -26.53 -10.41 -11.75
C ALA A 466 -26.09 -9.41 -12.84
N GLY A 467 -26.13 -9.81 -14.12
CA GLY A 467 -26.28 -8.93 -15.29
C GLY A 467 -25.15 -7.92 -15.52
N GLY A 468 -23.95 -8.35 -15.90
CA GLY A 468 -22.91 -7.42 -16.36
C GLY A 468 -21.77 -8.08 -17.12
N THR A 469 -21.21 -7.39 -18.13
CA THR A 469 -20.03 -7.81 -18.90
C THR A 469 -18.75 -7.93 -18.05
N LYS A 470 -18.80 -7.46 -16.81
CA LYS A 470 -17.74 -7.50 -15.81
C LYS A 470 -17.93 -8.59 -14.75
N MET A 471 -18.86 -9.54 -14.96
CA MET A 471 -18.95 -10.78 -14.20
C MET A 471 -18.19 -11.86 -14.95
N ILE A 472 -17.13 -12.40 -14.35
CA ILE A 472 -16.20 -13.31 -15.02
C ILE A 472 -15.99 -14.52 -14.15
N ARG A 473 -16.24 -15.72 -14.67
CA ARG A 473 -15.70 -16.95 -14.08
C ARG A 473 -14.38 -17.26 -14.75
N MET A 474 -13.35 -17.53 -13.97
CA MET A 474 -12.06 -17.95 -14.51
C MET A 474 -12.26 -19.25 -15.30
N LYS A 475 -11.82 -19.25 -16.56
CA LYS A 475 -12.11 -20.34 -17.50
C LYS A 475 -11.43 -21.65 -17.09
N ASN A 476 -10.18 -21.52 -16.62
CA ASN A 476 -9.41 -22.63 -16.10
C ASN A 476 -9.35 -22.52 -14.58
N ASP A 477 -9.54 -23.64 -13.91
CA ASP A 477 -9.35 -23.73 -12.47
C ASP A 477 -7.92 -23.33 -12.08
N LEU A 478 -7.79 -22.69 -10.92
CA LEU A 478 -6.49 -22.48 -10.29
C LEU A 478 -5.84 -23.85 -10.01
N PRO A 479 -4.50 -23.95 -10.08
CA PRO A 479 -3.80 -25.21 -9.83
C PRO A 479 -4.19 -25.85 -8.51
N LEU A 480 -4.58 -27.13 -8.56
CA LEU A 480 -4.84 -27.96 -7.40
C LEU A 480 -3.57 -28.06 -6.53
N SER A 481 -3.72 -27.85 -5.23
CA SER A 481 -2.69 -28.15 -4.24
C SER A 481 -3.35 -28.67 -2.97
N ASN A 482 -3.00 -29.90 -2.60
CA ASN A 482 -3.60 -30.58 -1.46
C ASN A 482 -2.54 -31.19 -0.55
N THR A 483 -1.42 -30.51 -0.37
CA THR A 483 -0.22 -31.08 0.28
C THR A 483 0.02 -30.56 1.70
N ALA A 484 -0.72 -29.57 2.15
CA ALA A 484 -0.63 -29.02 3.51
C ALA A 484 -1.78 -29.52 4.39
N LEU A 485 -1.90 -28.95 5.59
CA LEU A 485 -2.80 -29.42 6.65
C LEU A 485 -4.24 -29.60 6.15
N ASP A 486 -4.88 -30.70 6.54
CA ASP A 486 -6.26 -31.01 6.18
C ASP A 486 -6.51 -30.84 4.66
N TRP A 487 -5.54 -31.28 3.85
CA TRP A 487 -5.55 -31.22 2.36
C TRP A 487 -5.59 -29.79 1.79
N HIS A 488 -5.23 -28.78 2.55
CA HIS A 488 -5.16 -27.41 2.05
C HIS A 488 -3.95 -27.20 1.13
N PRO A 489 -3.98 -26.12 0.32
CA PRO A 489 -2.83 -25.70 -0.48
C PRO A 489 -1.63 -25.37 0.40
N SER A 490 -0.46 -25.86 0.00
CA SER A 490 0.81 -25.40 0.58
C SER A 490 1.18 -24.02 0.05
N VAL A 491 2.16 -23.36 0.67
CA VAL A 491 2.73 -22.09 0.15
C VAL A 491 3.14 -22.19 -1.32
N SER A 492 3.74 -23.30 -1.76
CA SER A 492 4.09 -23.50 -3.18
C SER A 492 2.85 -23.63 -4.08
N GLY A 493 1.78 -24.27 -3.58
CA GLY A 493 0.47 -24.29 -4.23
C GLY A 493 -0.14 -22.89 -4.37
N HIS A 494 -0.06 -22.08 -3.33
CA HIS A 494 -0.47 -20.67 -3.36
C HIS A 494 0.34 -19.86 -4.36
N GLN A 495 1.66 -20.06 -4.47
CA GLN A 495 2.51 -19.39 -5.46
C GLN A 495 2.10 -19.74 -6.89
N ALA A 496 1.81 -21.03 -7.17
CA ALA A 496 1.34 -21.47 -8.47
C ALA A 496 -0.02 -20.85 -8.82
N ALA A 497 -0.97 -20.85 -7.88
CA ALA A 497 -2.26 -20.21 -8.07
C ALA A 497 -2.18 -18.69 -8.23
N ALA A 498 -1.30 -18.02 -7.47
CA ALA A 498 -1.06 -16.58 -7.61
C ALA A 498 -0.55 -16.23 -9.00
N THR A 499 0.28 -17.09 -9.61
CA THR A 499 0.81 -16.88 -10.96
C THR A 499 -0.31 -16.85 -12.00
N GLU A 500 -1.20 -17.85 -11.98
CA GLU A 500 -2.34 -17.90 -12.90
C GLU A 500 -3.36 -16.78 -12.62
N LEU A 501 -3.64 -16.49 -11.34
CA LEU A 501 -4.53 -15.39 -10.98
C LEU A 501 -3.99 -14.02 -11.43
N THR A 502 -2.69 -13.78 -11.25
CA THR A 502 -2.04 -12.54 -11.70
C THR A 502 -2.25 -12.37 -13.20
N LYS A 503 -2.01 -13.42 -13.99
CA LYS A 503 -2.18 -13.41 -15.44
C LYS A 503 -3.63 -13.13 -15.85
N GLU A 504 -4.60 -13.74 -15.17
CA GLU A 504 -6.02 -13.53 -15.44
C GLU A 504 -6.41 -12.07 -15.16
N ILE A 505 -6.03 -11.53 -13.99
CA ILE A 505 -6.32 -10.13 -13.63
C ILE A 505 -5.67 -9.16 -14.62
N LYS A 506 -4.42 -9.40 -15.03
CA LYS A 506 -3.75 -8.59 -16.06
C LYS A 506 -4.53 -8.59 -17.38
N THR A 507 -5.03 -9.76 -17.79
CA THR A 507 -5.84 -9.91 -19.00
C THR A 507 -7.14 -9.13 -18.92
N ILE A 508 -7.84 -9.22 -17.78
CA ILE A 508 -9.11 -8.51 -17.53
C ILE A 508 -8.93 -6.99 -17.54
N LEU A 509 -7.83 -6.51 -16.96
CA LEU A 509 -7.53 -5.08 -16.87
C LEU A 509 -6.84 -4.52 -18.13
N GLY A 510 -6.38 -5.38 -19.03
CA GLY A 510 -5.64 -4.97 -20.23
C GLY A 510 -4.26 -4.38 -19.91
N ILE A 511 -3.61 -4.82 -18.84
CA ILE A 511 -2.29 -4.35 -18.41
C ILE A 511 -1.22 -5.41 -18.68
N GLN A 512 -0.02 -5.00 -19.10
CA GLN A 512 1.07 -5.91 -19.51
C GLN A 512 1.85 -6.50 -18.33
#